data_AF-A0A0R3PKP2-F1
#
_entry.id   AF-A0A0R3PKP2-F1
#
_cell.length_a   1.000
_cell.length_b   1.000
_cell.length_c   1.000
_cell.angle_alpha   90.00
_cell.angle_beta   90.00
_cell.angle_gamma   90.00
#
_symmetry.space_group_name_H-M   'P 1'
#
loop_
_entity.id
_entity.type
_entity.pdbx_description
1 polymer ?
#
loop_
_entity_poly.entity_id
_entity_poly.type
_entity_poly.pdbx_seq_one_letter_code
_entity_poly.pdbx_strand_id
1 'polypeptide(L)'
;MTNIGKILTMIFALFGIPLMLLVLQDIGKLFTIAMKFPWFQTKRVHSLNEIREIEIYKRQDLEIFDLPLVVGVSLIAGWILLCSMVFSVWDQKWTMLESFYFFFISLSTIGLGDLVPSSPRILITMFGFILVGLSLVSMVINLLQAKASQY
;
A
#
# COMPACT_ATOMS: atom_id res chain seq x y z
N MET A 1 32.96 1.32 2.30
CA MET A 1 32.12 0.46 1.42
C MET A 1 33.04 -0.46 0.63
N THR A 2 32.87 -1.78 0.72
CA THR A 2 33.72 -2.74 -0.03
C THR A 2 33.17 -2.98 -1.45
N ASN A 3 34.05 -3.20 -2.43
CA ASN A 3 33.64 -3.45 -3.82
C ASN A 3 32.76 -4.71 -3.95
N ILE A 4 33.04 -5.74 -3.14
CA ILE A 4 32.25 -6.96 -3.05
C ILE A 4 30.83 -6.66 -2.54
N GLY A 5 30.69 -5.83 -1.50
CA GLY A 5 29.38 -5.44 -0.97
C GLY A 5 28.52 -4.72 -2.01
N LYS A 6 29.12 -3.89 -2.86
CA LYS A 6 28.41 -3.21 -3.96
C LYS A 6 27.85 -4.22 -4.97
N ILE A 7 28.66 -5.18 -5.41
CA ILE A 7 28.25 -6.21 -6.38
C ILE A 7 27.14 -7.10 -5.80
N LEU A 8 27.28 -7.54 -4.55
CA LEU A 8 26.24 -8.35 -3.89
C LEU A 8 24.92 -7.60 -3.77
N THR A 9 24.96 -6.30 -3.45
CA THR A 9 23.75 -5.46 -3.37
C THR A 9 23.07 -5.32 -4.73
N MET A 10 23.82 -5.21 -5.82
CA MET A 10 23.27 -5.16 -7.18
C MET A 10 22.51 -6.45 -7.54
N ILE A 11 23.09 -7.61 -7.25
CA ILE A 11 22.45 -8.92 -7.48
C ILE A 11 21.20 -9.06 -6.62
N PHE A 12 21.28 -8.68 -5.35
CA PHE A 12 20.14 -8.72 -4.44
C PHE A 12 18.98 -7.85 -4.94
N ALA A 13 19.26 -6.63 -5.40
CA ALA A 13 18.24 -5.72 -5.93
C ALA A 13 17.55 -6.27 -7.20
N LEU A 14 18.30 -6.96 -8.07
CA LEU A 14 17.77 -7.54 -9.31
C LEU A 14 16.63 -8.53 -9.05
N PHE A 15 16.77 -9.39 -8.05
CA PHE A 15 15.73 -10.35 -7.67
C PHE A 15 14.74 -9.79 -6.65
N GLY A 16 15.23 -8.91 -5.76
CA GLY A 16 14.43 -8.32 -4.68
C GLY A 16 13.33 -7.40 -5.19
N ILE A 17 13.60 -6.53 -6.16
CA ILE A 17 12.60 -5.59 -6.70
C ILE A 17 11.41 -6.33 -7.32
N PRO A 18 11.59 -7.30 -8.25
CA PRO A 18 10.49 -8.09 -8.79
C PRO A 18 9.68 -8.80 -7.69
N LEU A 19 10.35 -9.40 -6.71
CA LEU A 19 9.68 -10.09 -5.61
C LEU A 19 8.86 -9.11 -4.75
N MET A 20 9.40 -7.92 -4.46
CA MET A 20 8.69 -6.86 -3.73
C MET A 20 7.43 -6.41 -4.47
N LEU A 21 7.51 -6.28 -5.79
CA LEU A 21 6.35 -5.91 -6.62
C LEU A 21 5.27 -6.98 -6.60
N LEU A 22 5.62 -8.27 -6.62
CA LEU A 22 4.66 -9.37 -6.50
C LEU A 22 3.96 -9.35 -5.13
N VAL A 23 4.73 -9.22 -4.05
CA VAL A 23 4.18 -9.12 -2.69
C VAL A 23 3.23 -7.92 -2.57
N LEU A 24 3.60 -6.77 -3.15
CA LEU A 24 2.77 -5.58 -3.13
C LEU A 24 1.44 -5.78 -3.86
N GLN A 25 1.45 -6.49 -4.99
CA GLN A 25 0.22 -6.84 -5.72
C GLN A 25 -0.72 -7.72 -4.89
N ASP A 26 -0.17 -8.70 -4.17
CA ASP A 26 -0.98 -9.60 -3.35
C ASP A 26 -1.55 -8.89 -2.11
N ILE A 27 -0.76 -8.02 -1.47
CA ILE A 27 -1.24 -7.19 -0.35
C ILE A 27 -2.32 -6.20 -0.80
N GLY A 28 -2.20 -5.62 -2.00
CA GLY A 28 -3.23 -4.71 -2.55
C GLY A 28 -4.58 -5.41 -2.76
N LYS A 29 -4.55 -6.66 -3.23
CA LYS A 29 -5.76 -7.49 -3.34
C LYS A 29 -6.37 -7.79 -1.97
N LEU A 30 -5.53 -8.13 -0.98
CA LEU A 30 -5.97 -8.35 0.40
C LEU A 30 -6.65 -7.09 0.98
N PHE A 31 -6.10 -5.90 0.73
CA PHE A 31 -6.69 -4.66 1.21
C PHE A 31 -8.07 -4.40 0.58
N THR A 32 -8.21 -4.65 -0.72
CA THR A 32 -9.48 -4.53 -1.42
C THR A 32 -10.54 -5.50 -0.87
N ILE A 33 -10.12 -6.73 -0.51
CA ILE A 33 -10.99 -7.71 0.16
C ILE A 33 -11.36 -7.24 1.58
N ALA A 34 -10.41 -6.70 2.35
CA ALA A 34 -10.64 -6.17 3.68
C ALA A 34 -11.66 -5.00 3.67
N MET A 35 -11.60 -4.13 2.67
CA MET A 35 -12.61 -3.09 2.47
C MET A 35 -14.01 -3.65 2.18
N LYS A 36 -14.10 -4.83 1.54
CA LYS A 36 -15.36 -5.54 1.27
C LYS A 36 -15.78 -6.48 2.44
N PHE A 37 -14.97 -6.63 3.49
CA PHE A 37 -15.28 -7.44 4.67
C PHE A 37 -16.60 -7.05 5.38
N PRO A 38 -17.00 -5.76 5.46
CA PRO A 38 -18.32 -5.38 5.99
C PRO A 38 -19.49 -5.94 5.17
N TRP A 39 -19.31 -6.10 3.85
CA TRP A 39 -20.30 -6.70 2.95
C TRP A 39 -20.37 -8.23 3.08
N PHE A 40 -19.28 -8.85 3.53
CA PHE A 40 -19.13 -10.30 3.63
C PHE A 40 -19.88 -10.90 4.84
N GLN A 41 -19.97 -10.16 5.95
CA GLN A 41 -20.80 -10.55 7.11
C GLN A 41 -22.27 -10.80 6.71
N THR A 42 -22.79 -10.08 5.72
CA THR A 42 -24.17 -10.21 5.23
C THR A 42 -24.39 -11.44 4.32
N LYS A 43 -23.36 -12.03 3.71
CA LYS A 43 -23.52 -12.96 2.55
C LYS A 43 -23.09 -14.40 2.79
N ARG A 44 -23.05 -14.86 4.04
CA ARG A 44 -22.54 -16.18 4.48
C ARG A 44 -23.46 -17.39 4.17
N VAL A 45 -24.13 -17.44 3.02
CA VAL A 45 -25.17 -18.48 2.75
C VAL A 45 -25.01 -19.33 1.48
N HIS A 46 -24.21 -19.00 0.45
CA HIS A 46 -24.22 -19.84 -0.77
C HIS A 46 -22.87 -20.30 -1.31
N SER A 47 -22.68 -21.64 -1.23
CA SER A 47 -21.65 -22.57 -1.68
C SER A 47 -21.29 -22.55 -3.20
N LEU A 48 -21.41 -21.43 -3.90
CA LEU A 48 -21.00 -21.25 -5.30
C LEU A 48 -19.56 -20.70 -5.44
N ASN A 49 -18.74 -20.88 -4.41
CA ASN A 49 -17.61 -19.98 -4.14
C ASN A 49 -16.50 -20.03 -5.19
N GLU A 50 -16.17 -21.16 -5.82
CA GLU A 50 -14.99 -21.22 -6.71
C GLU A 50 -15.22 -20.54 -8.09
N ILE A 51 -16.40 -20.71 -8.69
CA ILE A 51 -16.77 -20.03 -9.96
C ILE A 51 -17.15 -18.58 -9.67
N ARG A 52 -17.77 -18.33 -8.51
CA ARG A 52 -18.07 -16.98 -8.03
C ARG A 52 -16.81 -16.20 -7.69
N GLU A 53 -15.69 -16.80 -7.29
CA GLU A 53 -14.43 -16.09 -7.04
C GLU A 53 -13.81 -15.55 -8.33
N ILE A 54 -13.87 -16.29 -9.44
CA ILE A 54 -13.40 -15.81 -10.76
C ILE A 54 -14.35 -14.74 -11.30
N GLU A 55 -15.66 -14.93 -11.14
CA GLU A 55 -16.66 -13.95 -11.56
C GLU A 55 -16.65 -12.72 -10.64
N ILE A 56 -16.39 -12.86 -9.34
CA ILE A 56 -16.17 -11.77 -8.38
C ILE A 56 -14.84 -11.09 -8.69
N TYR A 57 -13.76 -11.77 -9.04
CA TYR A 57 -12.51 -11.13 -9.47
C TYR A 57 -12.78 -10.24 -10.70
N LYS A 58 -13.52 -10.76 -11.68
CA LYS A 58 -13.91 -10.03 -12.90
C LYS A 58 -14.93 -8.92 -12.64
N ARG A 59 -15.85 -9.13 -11.69
CA ARG A 59 -16.86 -8.16 -11.26
C ARG A 59 -16.29 -7.14 -10.26
N GLN A 60 -15.23 -7.48 -9.55
CA GLN A 60 -14.49 -6.64 -8.61
C GLN A 60 -13.59 -5.71 -9.38
N ASP A 61 -12.97 -6.18 -10.47
CA ASP A 61 -12.49 -5.28 -11.51
C ASP A 61 -13.63 -4.33 -11.90
N LEU A 62 -14.77 -4.81 -12.42
CA LEU A 62 -15.89 -3.95 -12.87
C LEU A 62 -16.50 -3.00 -11.80
N GLU A 63 -16.61 -3.40 -10.52
CA GLU A 63 -17.12 -2.59 -9.41
C GLU A 63 -16.08 -1.63 -8.83
N ILE A 64 -14.78 -1.94 -8.96
CA ILE A 64 -13.70 -1.00 -8.64
C ILE A 64 -13.87 0.25 -9.52
N PHE A 65 -14.29 0.12 -10.79
CA PHE A 65 -14.54 1.27 -11.67
C PHE A 65 -15.65 2.21 -11.18
N ASP A 66 -16.60 1.71 -10.37
CA ASP A 66 -17.67 2.54 -9.79
C ASP A 66 -17.22 3.34 -8.56
N LEU A 67 -16.05 3.01 -7.97
CA LEU A 67 -15.51 3.80 -6.88
C LEU A 67 -15.10 5.20 -7.41
N PRO A 68 -15.60 6.29 -6.82
CA PRO A 68 -15.15 7.63 -7.19
C PRO A 68 -13.65 7.74 -6.92
N LEU A 69 -12.89 8.30 -7.87
CA LEU A 69 -11.45 8.53 -7.71
C LEU A 69 -11.14 9.28 -6.40
N VAL A 70 -12.03 10.21 -6.04
CA VAL A 70 -11.99 10.98 -4.81
C VAL A 70 -11.92 10.09 -3.56
N VAL A 71 -12.65 8.97 -3.53
CA VAL A 71 -12.62 8.03 -2.41
C VAL A 71 -11.23 7.39 -2.30
N GLY A 72 -10.66 6.93 -3.42
CA GLY A 72 -9.30 6.36 -3.44
C GLY A 72 -8.23 7.33 -2.92
N VAL A 73 -8.26 8.58 -3.42
CA VAL A 73 -7.32 9.63 -2.97
C VAL A 73 -7.54 9.96 -1.49
N SER A 74 -8.80 10.03 -1.03
CA SER A 74 -9.12 10.28 0.38
C SER A 74 -8.63 9.17 1.31
N LEU A 75 -8.62 7.91 0.86
CA LEU A 75 -8.10 6.78 1.62
C LEU A 75 -6.58 6.88 1.78
N ILE A 76 -5.85 7.27 0.73
CA ILE A 76 -4.40 7.51 0.83
C ILE A 76 -4.12 8.65 1.82
N ALA A 77 -4.85 9.77 1.70
CA ALA A 77 -4.70 10.91 2.61
C ALA A 77 -5.01 10.50 4.07
N GLY A 78 -6.10 9.78 4.28
CA GLY A 78 -6.47 9.25 5.60
C GLY A 78 -5.43 8.29 6.18
N TRP A 79 -4.84 7.43 5.34
CA TRP A 79 -3.77 6.53 5.76
C TRP A 79 -2.51 7.29 6.19
N ILE A 80 -2.08 8.29 5.42
CA ILE A 80 -0.93 9.14 5.77
C ILE A 80 -1.18 9.85 7.10
N LEU A 81 -2.38 10.42 7.30
CA LEU A 81 -2.74 11.11 8.53
C LEU A 81 -2.77 10.15 9.73
N LEU A 82 -3.33 8.95 9.57
CA LEU A 82 -3.35 7.92 10.60
C LEU A 82 -1.93 7.50 10.99
N CYS A 83 -1.07 7.21 10.00
CA CYS A 83 0.32 6.83 10.25
C CYS A 83 1.09 7.96 10.94
N SER A 84 0.92 9.20 10.48
CA SER A 84 1.52 10.39 11.09
C SER A 84 1.08 10.57 12.55
N MET A 85 -0.21 10.42 12.84
CA MET A 85 -0.72 10.52 14.20
C MET A 85 -0.14 9.44 15.11
N VAL A 86 -0.19 8.17 14.68
CA VAL A 86 0.38 7.04 15.44
C VAL A 86 1.87 7.27 15.72
N PHE A 87 2.62 7.70 14.71
CA PHE A 87 4.06 7.93 14.85
C PHE A 87 4.43 9.14 15.69
N SER A 88 3.69 10.25 15.57
CA SER A 88 3.93 11.43 16.39
C SER A 88 3.64 11.20 17.88
N VAL A 89 2.75 10.26 18.21
CA VAL A 89 2.46 9.87 19.60
C VAL A 89 3.46 8.83 20.10
N TRP A 90 3.86 7.89 19.25
CA TRP A 90 4.75 6.80 19.64
C TRP A 90 6.23 7.21 19.68
N ASP A 91 6.70 7.97 18.69
CA ASP A 91 8.05 8.50 18.65
C ASP A 91 8.04 9.98 19.03
N GLN A 92 8.39 10.28 20.29
CA GLN A 92 8.45 11.67 20.78
C GLN A 92 9.54 12.52 20.08
N LYS A 93 10.36 11.93 19.22
CA LYS A 93 11.39 12.65 18.48
C LYS A 93 10.86 13.43 17.29
N TRP A 94 9.75 13.00 16.69
CA TRP A 94 9.21 13.60 15.48
C TRP A 94 7.89 14.30 15.77
N THR A 95 7.77 15.52 15.24
CA THR A 95 6.50 16.24 15.21
C THR A 95 5.51 15.56 14.26
N MET A 96 4.23 15.89 14.40
CA MET A 96 3.19 15.40 13.48
C MET A 96 3.48 15.80 12.03
N LEU A 97 4.02 17.00 11.80
CA LEU A 97 4.36 17.48 10.46
C LEU A 97 5.54 16.70 9.86
N GLU A 98 6.58 16.41 10.64
CA GLU A 98 7.71 15.58 10.21
C GLU A 98 7.28 14.16 9.88
N SER A 99 6.40 13.58 10.72
CA SER A 99 5.83 12.26 10.46
C SER A 99 4.97 12.25 9.20
N PHE A 100 4.13 13.27 9.00
CA PHE A 100 3.33 13.43 7.78
C PHE A 100 4.23 13.54 6.54
N TYR A 101 5.25 14.39 6.61
CA TYR A 101 6.23 14.59 5.54
C TYR A 101 6.94 13.29 5.20
N PHE A 102 7.42 12.54 6.20
CA PHE A 102 8.07 11.25 5.99
C PHE A 102 7.17 10.24 5.26
N PHE A 103 5.91 10.08 5.68
CA PHE A 103 4.99 9.15 5.02
C PHE A 103 4.61 9.62 3.62
N PHE A 104 4.40 10.93 3.43
CA PHE A 104 4.09 11.50 2.11
C PHE A 104 5.22 11.25 1.11
N ILE A 105 6.46 11.62 1.44
CA ILE A 105 7.61 11.44 0.52
C ILE A 105 7.95 9.96 0.28
N SER A 106 7.66 9.10 1.26
CA SER A 106 7.89 7.66 1.14
C SER A 106 6.86 7.01 0.22
N LEU A 107 5.58 7.33 0.39
CA LEU A 107 4.49 6.77 -0.43
C LEU A 107 4.42 7.37 -1.83
N SER A 108 4.89 8.61 -2.01
CA SER A 108 5.10 9.20 -3.33
C SER A 108 6.35 8.65 -4.02
N THR A 109 7.11 7.76 -3.36
CA THR A 109 8.37 7.17 -3.85
C THR A 109 9.49 8.18 -4.14
N ILE A 110 9.40 9.40 -3.60
CA ILE A 110 10.46 10.42 -3.71
C ILE A 110 11.66 10.00 -2.85
N GLY A 111 11.41 9.58 -1.60
CA GLY A 111 12.41 8.93 -0.75
C GLY A 111 13.68 9.75 -0.48
N LEU A 112 13.54 11.03 -0.10
CA LEU A 112 14.69 11.93 0.14
C LEU A 112 15.69 11.41 1.18
N GLY A 113 15.22 10.66 2.19
CA GLY A 113 16.07 10.04 3.19
C GLY A 113 16.70 11.01 4.21
N ASP A 114 16.17 12.22 4.30
CA ASP A 114 16.53 13.26 5.26
C ASP A 114 15.98 12.96 6.68
N LEU A 115 14.80 12.33 6.75
CA LEU A 115 14.25 11.78 7.98
C LEU A 115 14.37 10.26 7.99
N VAL A 116 15.11 9.73 8.97
CA VAL A 116 15.31 8.29 9.15
C VAL A 116 15.11 7.92 10.62
N PRO A 117 14.38 6.83 10.93
CA PRO A 117 14.18 6.40 12.30
C PRO A 117 15.49 6.12 13.03
N SER A 118 15.58 6.54 14.29
CA SER A 118 16.78 6.26 15.10
C SER A 118 16.89 4.81 15.56
N SER A 119 15.79 4.03 15.52
CA SER A 119 15.73 2.68 16.07
C SER A 119 15.36 1.64 14.99
N PRO A 120 16.06 0.50 14.93
CA PRO A 120 15.72 -0.61 14.03
C PRO A 120 14.28 -1.12 14.20
N ARG A 121 13.74 -1.10 15.43
CA ARG A 121 12.36 -1.54 15.73
C ARG A 121 11.33 -0.63 15.06
N ILE A 122 11.59 0.67 15.11
CA ILE A 122 10.73 1.67 14.46
C ILE A 122 10.82 1.53 12.95
N LEU A 123 12.03 1.31 12.41
CA LEU A 123 12.25 1.13 10.98
C LEU A 123 11.46 -0.07 10.42
N ILE A 124 11.49 -1.22 11.10
CA ILE A 124 10.70 -2.40 10.69
C ILE A 124 9.20 -2.10 10.70
N THR A 125 8.74 -1.39 11.74
CA THR A 125 7.34 -1.03 11.87
C THR A 125 6.90 -0.07 10.76
N MET A 126 7.70 0.97 10.49
CA MET A 126 7.47 1.93 9.40
C MET A 126 7.48 1.25 8.03
N PHE A 127 8.39 0.30 7.82
CA PHE A 127 8.42 -0.48 6.59
C PHE A 127 7.08 -1.20 6.37
N GLY A 128 6.51 -1.81 7.41
CA GLY A 128 5.16 -2.40 7.35
C GLY A 128 4.07 -1.41 6.94
N PHE A 129 4.05 -0.21 7.56
CA PHE A 129 3.09 0.84 7.21
C PHE A 129 3.26 1.36 5.78
N ILE A 130 4.50 1.47 5.30
CA ILE A 130 4.82 1.88 3.93
C ILE A 130 4.34 0.83 2.93
N LEU A 131 4.54 -0.47 3.20
CA LEU A 131 4.03 -1.54 2.32
C LEU A 131 2.51 -1.47 2.15
N VAL A 132 1.77 -1.25 3.24
CA VAL A 132 0.31 -1.09 3.18
C VAL A 132 -0.07 0.21 2.46
N GLY A 133 0.64 1.31 2.69
CA GLY A 133 0.38 2.56 1.98
C GLY A 133 0.67 2.47 0.48
N LEU A 134 1.73 1.76 0.08
CA LEU A 134 2.06 1.53 -1.33
C LEU A 134 1.02 0.63 -2.01
N SER A 135 0.38 -0.28 -1.26
CA SER A 135 -0.70 -1.11 -1.81
C SER A 135 -1.97 -0.28 -2.08
N LEU A 136 -2.28 0.69 -1.21
CA LEU A 136 -3.32 1.70 -1.43
C LEU A 136 -3.02 2.57 -2.65
N VAL A 137 -1.78 3.04 -2.79
CA VAL A 137 -1.34 3.83 -3.96
C VAL A 137 -1.48 2.99 -5.24
N SER A 138 -1.06 1.74 -5.22
CA SER A 138 -1.20 0.79 -6.34
C SER A 138 -2.67 0.61 -6.75
N MET A 139 -3.58 0.43 -5.78
CA MET A 139 -5.02 0.35 -6.04
C MET A 139 -5.56 1.60 -6.75
N VAL A 140 -5.15 2.80 -6.32
CA VAL A 140 -5.59 4.07 -6.94
C VAL A 140 -5.00 4.25 -8.34
N ILE A 141 -3.76 3.80 -8.56
CA ILE A 141 -3.17 3.77 -9.91
C ILE A 141 -3.95 2.83 -10.82
N ASN A 142 -4.32 1.64 -10.34
CA ASN A 142 -5.14 0.71 -11.12
C ASN A 142 -6.50 1.33 -11.46
N LEU A 143 -7.15 2.01 -10.50
CA LEU A 143 -8.39 2.78 -10.71
C LEU A 143 -8.25 3.87 -11.78
N LEU A 144 -7.13 4.59 -11.77
CA LEU A 144 -6.82 5.63 -12.76
C LEU A 144 -6.68 5.04 -14.16
N GLN A 145 -5.89 3.97 -14.31
CA GLN A 145 -5.69 3.28 -15.58
C GLN A 145 -7.01 2.73 -16.14
N ALA A 146 -7.82 2.17 -15.25
CA ALA A 146 -9.17 1.71 -15.48
C ALA A 146 -10.08 2.79 -16.08
N LYS A 147 -10.14 3.99 -15.47
CA LYS A 147 -10.99 5.07 -15.99
C LYS A 147 -10.42 5.71 -17.26
N ALA A 148 -9.10 5.79 -17.38
CA ALA A 148 -8.44 6.36 -18.55
C ALA A 148 -8.66 5.52 -19.82
N SER A 149 -8.81 4.20 -19.71
CA SER A 149 -9.07 3.32 -20.86
C SER A 149 -10.51 3.38 -21.38
N GLN A 150 -11.43 4.06 -20.67
CA GLN A 150 -12.83 4.23 -21.06
C GLN A 150 -13.08 5.50 -21.89
N TYR A 151 -12.09 6.37 -22.06
CA TYR A 151 -12.11 7.57 -22.90
C TYR A 151 -11.25 7.38 -24.15
#